data_AF-A0A924EL54-F1
#
_entry.id   AF-A0A924EL54-F1
#
_cell.length_a   1.000
_cell.length_b   1.000
_cell.length_c   1.000
_cell.angle_alpha   90.00
_cell.angle_beta   90.00
_cell.angle_gamma   90.00
#
_symmetry.space_group_name_H-M   'P 1'
#
loop_
_entity.id
_entity.type
_entity.pdbx_description
1 polymer ?
#
loop_
_entity_poly.entity_id
_entity_poly.type
_entity_poly.pdbx_seq_one_letter_code
_entity_poly.pdbx_strand_id
1 'polypeptide(L)'
;WVGSFMNVHQGPQNIRKDINAQQLIPEMVLSNEPGFYYDYHYGIRHENLFTVRQLEITDYGTFYDFETLTVCPFDRNVLDIDLMKQPEKDWLNNYHNRCKQKLENDL
;
A
#
# COMPACT_ATOMS: atom_id res chain seq x y z
N TRP A 1 5.10 7.70 -5.48
CA TRP A 1 3.79 8.34 -5.75
C TRP A 1 3.75 8.84 -7.19
N VAL A 2 2.64 8.62 -7.91
CA VAL A 2 2.70 8.21 -9.34
C VAL A 2 1.74 9.01 -10.24
N GLY A 3 2.18 9.37 -11.44
CA GLY A 3 1.35 9.98 -12.48
C GLY A 3 0.74 8.98 -13.47
N SER A 4 -0.54 9.15 -13.82
CA SER A 4 -1.21 8.33 -14.85
C SER A 4 -0.61 8.60 -16.23
N PHE A 5 0.02 7.58 -16.84
CA PHE A 5 0.80 7.69 -18.08
C PHE A 5 1.87 8.80 -18.07
N MET A 6 2.38 9.14 -16.88
CA MET A 6 3.40 10.20 -16.66
C MET A 6 4.52 9.66 -15.75
N ASN A 7 5.19 10.54 -15.00
CA ASN A 7 6.34 10.17 -14.17
C ASN A 7 5.95 9.18 -13.06
N VAL A 8 6.76 8.13 -12.89
CA VAL A 8 6.66 7.19 -11.75
C VAL A 8 6.84 7.90 -10.39
N HIS A 9 7.56 9.02 -10.40
CA HIS A 9 7.68 9.95 -9.27
C HIS A 9 7.06 11.30 -9.66
N GLN A 10 5.82 11.54 -9.25
CA GLN A 10 5.08 12.78 -9.45
C GLN A 10 4.67 13.37 -8.10
N GLY A 11 5.14 14.58 -7.79
CA GLY A 11 4.67 15.40 -6.66
C GLY A 11 3.51 16.33 -7.06
N PRO A 12 3.07 17.26 -6.19
CA PRO A 12 3.66 17.59 -4.89
C PRO A 12 3.27 16.63 -3.75
N GLN A 13 2.23 15.82 -3.92
CA GLN A 13 1.90 14.72 -3.02
C GLN A 13 2.91 13.58 -3.24
N ASN A 14 3.56 13.17 -2.14
CA ASN A 14 5.46 11.35 -1.00
C ASN A 14 5.64 11.03 0.57
N ILE A 15 5.06 9.93 1.07
CA ILE A 15 5.11 9.55 2.48
C ILE A 15 6.59 9.39 2.88
N ARG A 16 7.05 10.28 3.76
CA ARG A 16 8.45 10.45 4.14
C ARG A 16 8.54 10.95 5.59
N LYS A 17 9.78 11.07 6.09
CA LYS A 17 10.07 11.59 7.44
C LYS A 17 9.98 13.12 7.54
N ASP A 18 10.41 13.83 6.50
CA ASP A 18 10.43 15.30 6.49
C ASP A 18 9.05 15.89 6.19
N ILE A 19 8.70 16.99 6.85
CA ILE A 19 7.40 17.66 6.65
C ILE A 19 7.16 17.97 5.16
N ASN A 20 5.95 17.69 4.68
CA ASN A 20 5.41 18.20 3.43
C ASN A 20 4.09 18.93 3.76
N ALA A 21 3.90 20.14 3.23
CA ALA A 21 2.68 20.92 3.43
C ALA A 21 1.53 20.45 2.52
N GLN A 22 1.80 19.63 1.50
CA GLN A 22 0.77 19.08 0.63
C GLN A 22 -0.09 18.05 1.39
N GLN A 23 -1.37 18.39 1.55
CA GLN A 23 -2.39 17.47 2.07
C GLN A 23 -2.61 16.30 1.11
N LEU A 24 -2.91 15.12 1.66
CA LEU A 24 -3.47 14.01 0.90
C LEU A 24 -4.98 14.21 0.77
N ILE A 25 -5.49 14.14 -0.46
CA ILE A 25 -6.92 14.25 -0.80
C ILE A 25 -7.32 13.04 -1.66
N PRO A 26 -8.62 12.72 -1.77
CA PRO A 26 -9.10 11.59 -2.58
C PRO A 26 -8.56 11.55 -4.02
N GLU A 27 -8.49 10.36 -4.59
CA GLU A 27 -7.97 10.04 -5.93
C GLU A 27 -6.47 10.31 -6.16
N MET A 28 -5.73 10.77 -5.13
CA MET A 28 -4.27 10.82 -5.20
C MET A 28 -3.66 9.42 -5.15
N VAL A 29 -2.80 9.09 -6.13
CA VAL A 29 -2.11 7.78 -6.23
C VAL A 29 -0.69 7.84 -5.63
N LEU A 30 -0.47 6.98 -4.64
CA LEU A 30 0.74 6.91 -3.82
C LEU A 30 1.41 5.54 -3.89
N SER A 31 2.66 5.47 -3.42
CA SER A 31 3.40 4.22 -3.18
C SER A 31 3.54 4.00 -1.67
N ASN A 32 3.29 2.77 -1.20
CA ASN A 32 3.62 2.29 0.13
C ASN A 32 4.77 1.30 -0.01
N GLU A 33 5.98 1.71 0.37
CA GLU A 33 7.23 1.04 -0.05
C GLU A 33 8.24 0.76 1.10
N PRO A 34 7.82 0.31 2.30
CA PRO A 34 8.74 -0.01 3.40
C PRO A 34 9.73 -1.11 3.01
N GLY A 35 10.96 -0.97 3.48
CA GLY A 35 12.02 -1.93 3.25
C GLY A 35 13.17 -1.84 4.26
N PHE A 36 13.97 -2.90 4.28
CA PHE A 36 15.14 -3.08 5.13
C PHE A 36 16.27 -3.68 4.28
N TYR A 37 17.50 -3.23 4.51
CA TYR A 37 18.68 -3.67 3.78
C TYR A 37 19.80 -3.92 4.79
N TYR A 38 20.47 -5.07 4.67
CA TYR A 38 21.64 -5.43 5.46
C TYR A 38 22.84 -5.57 4.52
N ASP A 39 23.77 -4.62 4.62
CA ASP A 39 24.91 -4.48 3.72
C ASP A 39 25.69 -5.78 3.55
N TYR A 40 26.02 -6.10 2.29
CA TYR A 40 26.70 -7.34 1.87
C TYR A 40 25.96 -8.65 2.15
N HIS A 41 24.72 -8.61 2.66
CA HIS A 41 23.90 -9.79 2.93
C HIS A 41 22.63 -9.85 2.07
N TYR A 42 21.58 -9.11 2.42
CA TYR A 42 20.27 -9.19 1.76
C TYR A 42 19.45 -7.91 1.94
N GLY A 43 18.39 -7.76 1.15
CA GLY A 43 17.43 -6.66 1.27
C GLY A 43 16.01 -7.08 0.93
N ILE A 44 15.04 -6.43 1.55
CA ILE A 44 13.61 -6.66 1.38
C ILE A 44 12.95 -5.30 1.20
N ARG A 45 12.09 -5.17 0.18
CA ARG A 45 11.11 -4.07 0.07
C ARG A 45 9.76 -4.67 -0.29
N HIS A 46 8.69 -4.12 0.25
CA HIS A 46 7.32 -4.46 -0.12
C HIS A 46 6.64 -3.20 -0.62
N GLU A 47 6.26 -3.21 -1.90
CA GLU A 47 5.86 -2.00 -2.62
C GLU A 47 4.50 -2.20 -3.28
N ASN A 48 3.50 -1.45 -2.79
CA ASN A 48 2.15 -1.42 -3.35
C ASN A 48 1.78 0.03 -3.74
N LEU A 49 1.12 0.19 -4.87
CA LEU A 49 0.40 1.43 -5.19
C LEU A 49 -0.96 1.43 -4.51
N PHE A 50 -1.39 2.60 -4.04
CA PHE A 50 -2.68 2.82 -3.42
C PHE A 50 -3.26 4.19 -3.78
N THR A 51 -4.58 4.33 -3.71
CA THR A 51 -5.28 5.62 -3.84
C THR A 51 -5.84 6.06 -2.48
N VAL A 52 -5.96 7.37 -2.27
CA VAL A 52 -6.69 7.94 -1.13
C VAL A 52 -8.19 7.87 -1.40
N ARG A 53 -8.96 7.38 -0.43
CA ARG A 53 -10.43 7.34 -0.50
C ARG A 53 -11.06 7.90 0.77
N GLN A 54 -12.31 8.37 0.68
CA GLN A 54 -13.11 8.65 1.87
C GLN A 54 -13.44 7.35 2.61
N LEU A 55 -13.27 7.34 3.93
CA LEU A 55 -13.70 6.25 4.81
C LEU A 55 -15.12 6.53 5.33
N GLU A 56 -15.29 7.66 6.02
CA GLU A 56 -16.54 8.05 6.68
C GLU A 56 -16.63 9.57 6.88
N ILE A 57 -17.82 10.06 7.22
CA ILE A 57 -18.07 11.44 7.66
C ILE A 57 -18.71 11.37 9.04
N THR A 58 -18.18 12.14 9.98
CA THR A 58 -18.63 12.21 11.37
C THR A 58 -18.86 13.67 11.78
N ASP A 59 -19.44 13.90 12.97
CA ASP A 59 -19.55 15.25 13.56
C ASP A 59 -18.18 15.93 13.78
N TYR A 60 -17.09 15.17 13.77
CA TYR A 60 -15.71 15.65 13.87
C TYR A 60 -15.02 15.87 12.51
N GLY A 61 -15.73 15.62 11.41
CA GLY A 61 -15.26 15.80 10.04
C GLY A 61 -15.14 14.51 9.22
N THR A 62 -14.57 14.65 8.03
CA THR A 62 -14.33 13.55 7.07
C THR A 62 -13.05 12.80 7.39
N PHE A 63 -13.14 11.48 7.51
CA PHE A 63 -12.00 10.58 7.67
C PHE A 63 -11.69 9.87 6.35
N TYR A 64 -10.41 9.55 6.14
CA TYR A 64 -9.88 8.96 4.91
C TYR A 64 -9.12 7.68 5.21
N ASP A 65 -9.09 6.80 4.21
CA ASP A 65 -8.37 5.51 4.22
C ASP A 65 -7.76 5.29 2.82
N PHE A 66 -7.07 4.18 2.61
CA PHE A 66 -6.42 3.84 1.35
C PHE A 66 -7.05 2.62 0.68
N GLU A 67 -7.18 2.64 -0.65
CA GLU A 67 -7.45 1.44 -1.45
C GLU A 67 -6.18 1.00 -2.19
N THR A 68 -5.78 -0.26 -2.02
CA THR A 68 -4.63 -0.85 -2.70
C THR A 68 -4.92 -1.09 -4.18
N LEU A 69 -4.23 -0.39 -5.08
CA LEU A 69 -4.37 -0.55 -6.53
C LEU A 69 -3.61 -1.78 -7.03
N THR A 70 -2.45 -2.09 -6.46
CA THR A 70 -1.66 -3.27 -6.84
C THR A 70 -2.44 -4.58 -6.62
N VAL A 71 -2.20 -5.54 -7.52
CA VAL A 71 -2.76 -6.90 -7.50
C VAL A 71 -1.60 -7.89 -7.65
N CYS A 72 -0.84 -8.07 -6.57
CA CYS A 72 0.31 -8.98 -6.52
C CYS A 72 0.41 -9.63 -5.13
N PRO A 73 0.25 -10.95 -5.00
CA PRO A 73 0.25 -11.60 -3.69
C PRO A 73 1.66 -11.62 -3.07
N PHE A 74 1.76 -11.25 -1.79
CA PHE A 74 2.97 -11.47 -1.00
C PHE A 74 3.40 -12.95 -1.01
N ASP A 75 4.70 -13.21 -1.08
CA ASP A 75 5.24 -14.55 -0.84
C ASP A 75 4.96 -14.97 0.61
N ARG A 76 4.46 -16.19 0.78
CA ARG A 76 4.08 -16.76 2.08
C ARG A 76 5.23 -17.53 2.74
N ASN A 77 6.28 -17.87 1.99
CA ASN A 77 7.43 -18.63 2.50
C ASN A 77 8.36 -17.78 3.39
N VAL A 78 8.23 -16.46 3.35
CA VAL A 78 9.08 -15.48 4.06
C VAL A 78 8.35 -14.74 5.19
N LEU A 79 7.17 -15.22 5.60
CA LEU A 79 6.36 -14.60 6.64
C LEU A 79 6.61 -15.24 8.01
N ASP A 80 7.05 -14.43 8.98
CA ASP A 80 6.98 -14.79 10.39
C ASP A 80 5.55 -14.54 10.90
N ILE A 81 4.80 -15.63 11.05
CA ILE A 81 3.38 -15.62 11.44
C ILE A 81 3.21 -15.32 12.94
N ASP A 82 4.24 -15.48 13.77
CA ASP A 82 4.15 -15.25 15.22
C ASP A 82 4.34 -13.77 15.57
N LEU A 83 5.02 -12.99 14.72
CA LEU A 83 5.06 -11.52 14.80
C LEU A 83 3.72 -10.84 14.44
N MET A 84 2.84 -11.53 13.70
CA MET A 84 1.60 -10.96 13.17
C MET A 84 0.40 -11.09 14.12
N LYS A 85 -0.35 -9.99 14.29
CA LYS A 85 -1.64 -9.97 15.00
C LYS A 85 -2.79 -10.48 14.11
N GLN A 86 -3.93 -10.83 14.72
CA GLN A 86 -5.07 -11.34 13.96
C GLN A 86 -5.57 -10.40 12.84
N PRO A 87 -5.75 -9.07 13.06
CA PRO A 87 -6.19 -8.17 11.98
C PRO A 87 -5.21 -8.07 10.81
N GLU A 88 -3.91 -8.25 11.07
CA GLU A 88 -2.86 -8.24 10.05
C GLU A 88 -2.91 -9.53 9.20
N LYS A 89 -3.23 -10.67 9.84
CA LYS A 89 -3.50 -11.97 9.18
C LYS A 89 -4.78 -11.92 8.35
N ASP A 90 -5.85 -11.33 8.90
CA ASP A 90 -7.14 -11.17 8.22
C ASP A 90 -7.01 -10.24 6.99
N TRP A 91 -6.30 -9.12 7.12
CA TRP A 91 -5.99 -8.23 6.00
C TRP A 91 -5.21 -8.94 4.90
N LEU A 92 -4.16 -9.69 5.25
CA LEU A 92 -3.34 -10.43 4.29
C LEU A 92 -4.15 -11.49 3.53
N ASN A 93 -4.96 -12.27 4.25
CA ASN A 93 -5.84 -13.29 3.66
C ASN A 93 -6.86 -12.65 2.70
N ASN A 94 -7.48 -11.53 3.09
CA ASN A 94 -8.42 -10.79 2.23
C ASN A 94 -7.73 -10.21 0.99
N TYR A 95 -6.51 -9.69 1.13
CA TYR A 95 -5.71 -9.20 0.00
C TYR A 95 -5.30 -10.33 -0.95
N HIS A 96 -4.87 -11.49 -0.45
CA HIS A 96 -4.58 -12.68 -1.26
C HIS A 96 -5.82 -13.22 -1.98
N ASN A 97 -6.98 -13.25 -1.32
CA ASN A 97 -8.25 -13.63 -1.94
C ASN A 97 -8.65 -12.66 -3.08
N ARG A 98 -8.51 -11.34 -2.86
CA ARG A 98 -8.70 -10.31 -3.91
C ARG A 98 -7.74 -10.51 -5.08
N CYS A 99 -6.47 -10.83 -4.81
CA CYS A 99 -5.48 -11.11 -5.86
C CYS A 99 -5.88 -12.33 -6.68
N LYS A 100 -6.31 -13.43 -6.04
CA LYS A 100 -6.81 -14.63 -6.75
C LYS A 100 -8.00 -14.27 -7.66
N GLN A 101 -9.04 -13.67 -7.10
CA GLN A 101 -10.26 -13.27 -7.84
C GLN A 101 -9.99 -12.34 -9.03
N LYS A 102 -8.93 -11.52 -8.96
CA LYS A 102 -8.53 -10.61 -10.03
C LYS A 102 -7.63 -11.22 -11.10
N LEU A 103 -6.99 -12.36 -10.84
CA LEU A 103 -6.00 -12.98 -11.73
C LEU A 103 -6.44 -14.37 -12.24
N GLU A 104 -7.44 -15.00 -11.63
CA GLU A 104 -7.86 -16.38 -11.95
C GLU A 104 -8.52 -16.60 -13.32
N ASN A 105 -8.67 -15.54 -14.13
CA ASN A 105 -9.13 -15.60 -15.52
C ASN A 105 -8.05 -15.18 -16.53
N ASP A 106 -6.89 -14.71 -16.05
CA ASP A 106 -5.75 -14.20 -16.84
C ASP A 106 -4.51 -15.12 -16.75
N LEU A 107 -4.63 -16.29 -16.08
CA LEU A 107 -3.58 -17.26 -15.76
C LEU A 107 -4.03 -18.70 -16.02
#